data_AF-A0A7M2AIN0-F1
#
_entry.id   AF-A0A7M2AIN0-F1
#
_cell.length_a   1.000
_cell.length_b   1.000
_cell.length_c   1.000
_cell.angle_alpha   90.00
_cell.angle_beta   90.00
_cell.angle_gamma   90.00
#
_symmetry.space_group_name_H-M   'P 1'
#
loop_
_entity.id
_entity.type
_entity.pdbx_description
1 polymer ?
#
loop_
_entity_poly.entity_id
_entity_poly.type
_entity_poly.pdbx_seq_one_letter_code
_entity_poly.pdbx_strand_id
1 'polypeptide(L)'
;MLLATENSTKKVEALVNLFGVSSFASLLAIRREQSSEIAAIAGLLHNFYFYKTGLKYFPGPNSADTVRPILHSTQIFTDEELSLILRSIFYQDDVHQVHGPYEEIIKDAILIQMYVLHPGDHFNKDEINRLQKGFVELGIPFKQVEANCKDSLDKINKRTEDRRLKLADFAEALAGQGILGIPENEHYREICKYWPDSDIYKVLEANWCAAFVYHCCMQAGIILPIRYPNHSYRLAGVGAWLEWAQLPETNFLYQDGYHGLIPKRGDIVIFEKLLSDNSHDHIGIVLACEGNQLLVAEGNKDNKNFSSVCYRDRGHCIYGYIRIDDSYQFHFDGEYKPIVSN
;
A
#
# COMPACT_ATOMS: atom_id res chain seq x y z
N MET A 1 10.77 -3.38 17.44
CA MET A 1 10.55 -3.25 15.98
C MET A 1 10.80 -4.55 15.20
N LEU A 2 11.91 -5.29 15.43
CA LEU A 2 12.34 -6.46 14.63
C LEU A 2 12.24 -7.84 15.35
N LEU A 3 11.23 -8.07 16.18
CA LEU A 3 11.15 -9.31 16.99
C LEU A 3 10.72 -10.58 16.22
N ALA A 4 10.45 -10.51 14.91
CA ALA A 4 9.82 -11.61 14.17
C ALA A 4 10.51 -12.03 12.85
N THR A 5 11.84 -12.04 12.78
CA THR A 5 12.55 -12.72 11.67
C THR A 5 13.58 -13.73 12.20
N GLU A 6 13.63 -14.91 11.60
CA GLU A 6 14.51 -16.03 12.02
C GLU A 6 15.96 -15.88 11.52
N ASN A 7 16.25 -14.86 10.72
CA ASN A 7 17.58 -14.61 10.13
C ASN A 7 18.22 -13.35 10.74
N SER A 8 19.20 -13.54 11.62
CA SER A 8 19.92 -12.48 12.34
C SER A 8 20.61 -11.49 11.40
N THR A 9 21.14 -11.94 10.27
CA THR A 9 21.86 -11.09 9.30
C THR A 9 20.94 -10.03 8.68
N LYS A 10 19.74 -10.43 8.24
CA LYS A 10 18.76 -9.49 7.67
C LYS A 10 18.29 -8.44 8.69
N LYS A 11 18.24 -8.80 9.99
CA LYS A 11 17.94 -7.82 11.06
C LYS A 11 19.06 -6.81 11.23
N VAL A 12 20.32 -7.27 11.19
CA VAL A 12 21.48 -6.38 11.30
C VAL A 12 21.51 -5.42 10.11
N GLU A 13 21.32 -5.90 8.89
CA GLU A 13 21.23 -5.05 7.68
C GLU A 13 20.09 -4.02 7.80
N ALA A 14 18.91 -4.44 8.26
CA ALA A 14 17.78 -3.54 8.50
C ALA A 14 18.12 -2.44 9.50
N LEU A 15 18.74 -2.79 10.63
CA LEU A 15 19.13 -1.83 11.67
C LEU A 15 20.19 -0.86 11.16
N VAL A 16 21.20 -1.35 10.46
CA VAL A 16 22.25 -0.51 9.86
C VAL A 16 21.63 0.49 8.90
N ASN A 17 20.72 0.06 8.03
CA ASN A 17 20.05 0.95 7.09
C ASN A 17 19.19 2.00 7.83
N LEU A 18 18.32 1.58 8.75
CA LEU A 18 17.41 2.49 9.46
C LEU A 18 18.13 3.53 10.32
N PHE A 19 19.15 3.12 11.10
CA PHE A 19 19.94 4.05 11.90
C PHE A 19 20.85 4.93 11.04
N GLY A 20 21.33 4.40 9.91
CA GLY A 20 22.06 5.17 8.92
C GLY A 20 21.24 6.31 8.34
N VAL A 21 20.04 6.01 7.80
CA VAL A 21 19.10 7.03 7.29
C VAL A 21 18.74 8.04 8.39
N SER A 22 18.43 7.56 9.60
CA SER A 22 18.11 8.44 10.73
C SER A 22 19.27 9.41 11.06
N SER A 23 20.51 8.91 11.09
CA SER A 23 21.70 9.73 11.39
C SER A 23 21.97 10.76 10.29
N PHE A 24 21.92 10.37 9.01
CA PHE A 24 22.10 11.31 7.90
C PHE A 24 20.97 12.35 7.85
N ALA A 25 19.74 11.95 8.13
CA ALA A 25 18.61 12.87 8.22
C ALA A 25 18.82 13.91 9.32
N SER A 26 19.29 13.51 10.51
CA SER A 26 19.65 14.46 11.58
C SER A 26 20.75 15.43 11.17
N LEU A 27 21.82 14.96 10.54
CA LEU A 27 22.93 15.81 10.11
C LEU A 27 22.48 16.83 9.04
N LEU A 28 21.72 16.38 8.04
CA LEU A 28 21.14 17.25 7.03
C LEU A 28 20.17 18.26 7.64
N ALA A 29 19.33 17.84 8.58
CA ALA A 29 18.41 18.74 9.27
C ALA A 29 19.16 19.85 10.03
N ILE A 30 20.22 19.52 10.78
CA ILE A 30 21.08 20.52 11.44
C ILE A 30 21.64 21.49 10.40
N ARG A 31 22.13 20.97 9.28
CA ARG A 31 22.75 21.77 8.21
C ARG A 31 21.75 22.71 7.52
N ARG A 32 20.47 22.30 7.45
CA ARG A 32 19.35 23.04 6.83
C ARG A 32 18.50 23.82 7.84
N GLU A 33 18.98 23.97 9.07
CA GLU A 33 18.29 24.71 10.14
C GLU A 33 16.88 24.17 10.44
N GLN A 34 16.71 22.86 10.36
CA GLN A 34 15.48 22.12 10.69
C GLN A 34 15.64 21.31 11.98
N SER A 35 14.53 20.79 12.52
CA SER A 35 14.57 19.92 13.71
C SER A 35 15.23 18.58 13.39
N SER A 36 16.40 18.37 13.98
CA SER A 36 17.13 17.10 13.85
C SER A 36 16.37 15.90 14.43
N GLU A 37 15.51 16.13 15.42
CA GLU A 37 14.69 15.10 16.06
C GLU A 37 13.57 14.61 15.13
N ILE A 38 12.81 15.52 14.53
CA ILE A 38 11.75 15.20 13.56
C ILE A 38 12.33 14.43 12.37
N ALA A 39 13.48 14.90 11.84
CA ALA A 39 14.17 14.22 10.76
C ALA A 39 14.70 12.83 11.16
N ALA A 40 15.25 12.69 12.37
CA ALA A 40 15.71 11.40 12.89
C ALA A 40 14.57 10.38 12.96
N ILE A 41 13.41 10.79 13.47
CA ILE A 41 12.23 9.95 13.65
C ILE A 41 11.68 9.51 12.30
N ALA A 42 11.50 10.44 11.36
CA ALA A 42 11.07 10.11 10.01
C ALA A 42 12.06 9.16 9.32
N GLY A 43 13.37 9.42 9.45
CA GLY A 43 14.42 8.55 8.92
C GLY A 43 14.45 7.16 9.55
N LEU A 44 14.13 7.01 10.84
CA LEU A 44 14.05 5.70 11.49
C LEU A 44 12.80 4.90 11.06
N LEU A 45 11.74 5.59 10.68
CA LEU A 45 10.43 5.00 10.38
C LEU A 45 10.12 4.88 8.88
N HIS A 46 10.94 5.44 7.99
CA HIS A 46 10.67 5.54 6.56
C HIS A 46 10.24 4.21 5.91
N ASN A 47 10.88 3.10 6.28
CA ASN A 47 10.62 1.77 5.71
C ASN A 47 9.93 0.81 6.69
N PHE A 48 9.19 1.34 7.67
CA PHE A 48 8.56 0.52 8.71
C PHE A 48 7.67 -0.60 8.15
N TYR A 49 6.89 -0.31 7.09
CA TYR A 49 6.00 -1.31 6.48
C TYR A 49 6.78 -2.50 5.91
N PHE A 50 7.84 -2.22 5.15
CA PHE A 50 8.67 -3.24 4.53
C PHE A 50 9.28 -4.17 5.58
N TYR A 51 9.84 -3.64 6.66
CA TYR A 51 10.44 -4.47 7.70
C TYR A 51 9.43 -5.27 8.53
N LYS A 52 8.15 -4.87 8.51
CA LYS A 52 7.07 -5.61 9.16
C LYS A 52 6.47 -6.71 8.30
N THR A 53 6.32 -6.47 7.00
CA THR A 53 5.57 -7.36 6.10
C THR A 53 6.45 -8.12 5.11
N GLY A 54 7.66 -7.62 4.85
CA GLY A 54 8.53 -8.06 3.76
C GLY A 54 8.09 -7.56 2.37
N LEU A 55 7.05 -6.72 2.29
CA LEU A 55 6.48 -6.23 1.04
C LEU A 55 7.09 -4.87 0.65
N LYS A 56 7.48 -4.74 -0.63
CA LYS A 56 8.20 -3.58 -1.16
C LYS A 56 7.33 -2.58 -1.93
N TYR A 57 6.03 -2.83 -2.01
CA TYR A 57 5.11 -1.96 -2.77
C TYR A 57 4.80 -0.71 -1.96
N PHE A 58 4.85 0.44 -2.63
CA PHE A 58 4.56 1.77 -2.08
C PHE A 58 5.20 2.02 -0.69
N PRO A 59 6.54 2.03 -0.60
CA PRO A 59 7.26 2.11 0.67
C PRO A 59 6.82 3.32 1.51
N GLY A 60 6.73 4.49 0.88
CA GLY A 60 6.22 5.72 1.50
C GLY A 60 4.77 5.63 1.98
N PRO A 61 3.79 5.50 1.09
CA PRO A 61 2.37 5.46 1.47
C PRO A 61 2.04 4.40 2.53
N ASN A 62 2.55 3.18 2.37
CA ASN A 62 2.25 2.09 3.31
C ASN A 62 2.97 2.28 4.64
N SER A 63 4.20 2.79 4.67
CA SER A 63 4.91 3.06 5.93
C SER A 63 4.27 4.22 6.69
N ALA A 64 3.92 5.32 6.01
CA ALA A 64 3.24 6.46 6.63
C ALA A 64 1.90 6.03 7.27
N ASP A 65 1.08 5.26 6.55
CA ASP A 65 -0.17 4.73 7.11
C ASP A 65 0.06 3.80 8.31
N THR A 66 1.07 2.95 8.26
CA THR A 66 1.36 1.97 9.32
C THR A 66 1.88 2.63 10.59
N VAL A 67 2.72 3.67 10.47
CA VAL A 67 3.29 4.35 11.64
C VAL A 67 2.37 5.40 12.24
N ARG A 68 1.42 5.94 11.47
CA ARG A 68 0.46 6.96 11.93
C ARG A 68 -0.25 6.59 13.25
N PRO A 69 -0.93 5.44 13.39
CA PRO A 69 -1.59 5.09 14.65
C PRO A 69 -0.58 4.89 15.80
N ILE A 70 0.63 4.41 15.50
CA ILE A 70 1.70 4.23 16.50
C ILE A 70 2.13 5.60 17.04
N LEU A 71 2.50 6.53 16.16
CA LEU A 71 2.92 7.87 16.54
C LEU A 71 1.81 8.63 17.26
N HIS A 72 0.57 8.56 16.77
CA HIS A 72 -0.57 9.21 17.42
C HIS A 72 -0.81 8.66 18.84
N SER A 73 -0.66 7.35 19.05
CA SER A 73 -0.84 6.72 20.38
C SER A 73 0.16 7.19 21.43
N THR A 74 1.30 7.77 21.02
CA THR A 74 2.31 8.28 21.96
C THR A 74 1.88 9.58 22.63
N GLN A 75 1.02 10.38 22.00
CA GLN A 75 0.58 11.70 22.47
C GLN A 75 1.73 12.68 22.78
N ILE A 76 2.92 12.49 22.19
CA ILE A 76 4.10 13.36 22.42
C ILE A 76 4.29 14.41 21.32
N PHE A 77 3.70 14.21 20.13
CA PHE A 77 3.83 15.12 19.00
C PHE A 77 2.61 16.01 18.86
N THR A 78 2.84 17.26 18.46
CA THR A 78 1.78 18.14 17.94
C THR A 78 1.25 17.63 16.59
N ASP A 79 0.06 18.07 16.19
CA ASP A 79 -0.51 17.75 14.87
C ASP A 79 0.40 18.18 13.72
N GLU A 80 1.11 19.31 13.89
CA GLU A 80 2.08 19.82 12.91
C GLU A 80 3.30 18.88 12.81
N GLU A 81 3.92 18.52 13.94
CA GLU A 81 5.06 17.60 13.97
C GLU A 81 4.69 16.22 13.41
N LEU A 82 3.52 15.70 13.79
CA LEU A 82 3.02 14.43 13.27
C LEU A 82 2.81 14.51 11.75
N SER A 83 2.26 15.62 11.26
CA SER A 83 2.11 15.86 9.82
C SER A 83 3.45 15.89 9.10
N LEU A 84 4.45 16.60 9.64
CA LEU A 84 5.80 16.67 9.09
C LEU A 84 6.45 15.28 9.01
N ILE A 85 6.38 14.48 10.08
CA ILE A 85 6.93 13.12 10.10
C ILE A 85 6.26 12.25 9.03
N LEU A 86 4.92 12.24 9.00
CA LEU A 86 4.17 11.38 8.09
C LEU A 86 4.34 11.76 6.63
N ARG A 87 4.36 13.06 6.30
CA ARG A 87 4.64 13.54 4.95
C ARG A 87 6.05 13.19 4.49
N SER A 88 7.04 13.33 5.37
CA SER A 88 8.43 12.97 5.08
C SER A 88 8.60 11.49 4.75
N ILE A 89 7.87 10.62 5.45
CA ILE A 89 7.82 9.19 5.13
C ILE A 89 7.04 8.96 3.82
N PHE A 90 5.88 9.60 3.65
CA PHE A 90 5.01 9.38 2.49
C PHE A 90 5.72 9.68 1.17
N TYR A 91 6.42 10.81 1.10
CA TYR A 91 7.04 11.32 -0.13
C TYR A 91 8.47 10.83 -0.37
N GLN A 92 8.97 9.87 0.41
CA GLN A 92 10.37 9.44 0.39
C GLN A 92 10.89 8.95 -0.98
N ASP A 93 10.00 8.44 -1.84
CA ASP A 93 10.34 7.92 -3.16
C ASP A 93 9.94 8.86 -4.32
N ASP A 94 9.27 9.98 -4.02
CA ASP A 94 8.81 10.93 -5.05
C ASP A 94 9.93 11.90 -5.44
N VAL A 95 10.81 11.41 -6.32
CA VAL A 95 11.96 12.20 -6.81
C VAL A 95 11.58 13.20 -7.91
N HIS A 96 10.36 13.14 -8.43
CA HIS A 96 9.92 14.00 -9.55
C HIS A 96 9.43 15.38 -9.08
N GLN A 97 9.03 15.48 -7.81
CA GLN A 97 8.56 16.72 -7.21
C GLN A 97 9.48 17.16 -6.06
N VAL A 98 9.60 18.48 -5.89
CA VAL A 98 10.25 19.08 -4.73
C VAL A 98 9.18 19.39 -3.71
N HIS A 99 9.31 18.82 -2.51
CA HIS A 99 8.39 18.96 -1.40
C HIS A 99 8.97 19.87 -0.31
N GLY A 100 8.40 19.80 0.90
CA GLY A 100 8.88 20.55 2.05
C GLY A 100 10.29 20.15 2.51
N PRO A 101 10.87 20.91 3.45
CA PRO A 101 12.27 20.74 3.84
C PRO A 101 12.54 19.36 4.44
N TYR A 102 11.62 18.79 5.23
CA TYR A 102 11.79 17.48 5.85
C TYR A 102 11.66 16.33 4.84
N GLU A 103 10.72 16.44 3.89
CA GLU A 103 10.58 15.49 2.79
C GLU A 103 11.87 15.40 1.97
N GLU A 104 12.46 16.56 1.61
CA GLU A 104 13.73 16.59 0.88
C GLU A 104 14.92 16.09 1.71
N ILE A 105 14.94 16.33 3.02
CA ILE A 105 15.95 15.76 3.93
C ILE A 105 15.89 14.23 3.91
N ILE A 106 14.69 13.63 3.99
CA ILE A 106 14.55 12.16 4.00
C ILE A 106 14.96 11.55 2.68
N LYS A 107 14.53 12.12 1.55
CA LYS A 107 14.95 11.66 0.21
C LYS A 107 16.49 11.64 0.09
N ASP A 108 17.15 12.71 0.53
CA ASP A 108 18.62 12.81 0.45
C ASP A 108 19.33 11.86 1.43
N ALA A 109 18.81 11.73 2.66
CA ALA A 109 19.36 10.82 3.66
C ALA A 109 19.29 9.34 3.23
N ILE A 110 18.20 8.95 2.57
CA ILE A 110 18.05 7.60 1.99
C ILE A 110 19.11 7.36 0.92
N LEU A 111 19.28 8.29 -0.02
CA LEU A 111 20.27 8.17 -1.09
C LEU A 111 21.71 8.09 -0.55
N ILE A 112 22.05 8.92 0.43
CA ILE A 112 23.37 8.89 1.07
C ILE A 112 23.60 7.54 1.76
N GLN A 113 22.62 7.04 2.52
CA GLN A 113 22.76 5.75 3.19
C GLN A 113 22.89 4.59 2.20
N MET A 114 22.10 4.59 1.12
CA MET A 114 22.21 3.59 0.05
C MET A 114 23.62 3.58 -0.54
N TYR A 115 24.16 4.75 -0.88
CA TYR A 115 25.51 4.87 -1.42
C TYR A 115 26.59 4.43 -0.43
N VAL A 116 26.51 4.85 0.84
CA VAL A 116 27.51 4.53 1.86
C VAL A 116 27.55 3.03 2.14
N LEU A 117 26.40 2.36 2.13
CA LEU A 117 26.33 0.91 2.35
C LEU A 117 26.75 0.12 1.09
N HIS A 118 26.40 0.63 -0.09
CA HIS A 118 26.59 -0.04 -1.36
C HIS A 118 27.09 0.94 -2.45
N PRO A 119 28.38 1.33 -2.42
CA PRO A 119 28.90 2.34 -3.35
C PRO A 119 28.91 1.89 -4.82
N GLY A 120 28.79 0.58 -5.08
CA GLY A 120 28.69 0.03 -6.44
C GLY A 120 27.28 0.02 -7.03
N ASP A 121 26.27 0.47 -6.29
CA ASP A 121 24.89 0.50 -6.75
C ASP A 121 24.69 1.48 -7.92
N HIS A 122 23.65 1.22 -8.70
CA HIS A 122 23.34 2.02 -9.87
C HIS A 122 22.27 3.06 -9.52
N PHE A 123 22.61 4.32 -9.78
CA PHE A 123 21.75 5.47 -9.55
C PHE A 123 21.39 6.10 -10.90
N ASN A 124 20.20 6.69 -10.97
CA ASN A 124 19.82 7.51 -12.12
C ASN A 124 20.45 8.90 -12.02
N LYS A 125 20.37 9.70 -13.10
CA LYS A 125 21.02 11.03 -13.16
C LYS A 125 20.53 11.99 -12.07
N ASP A 126 19.23 11.95 -11.76
CA ASP A 126 18.64 12.84 -10.75
C ASP A 126 19.09 12.43 -9.34
N GLU A 127 19.14 11.12 -9.05
CA GLU A 127 19.68 10.57 -7.80
C GLU A 127 21.16 10.94 -7.62
N ILE A 128 21.98 10.83 -8.67
CA ILE A 128 23.40 11.23 -8.64
C ILE A 128 23.52 12.73 -8.33
N ASN A 129 22.72 13.57 -8.99
CA ASN A 129 22.73 15.01 -8.74
C ASN A 129 22.32 15.36 -7.30
N ARG A 130 21.32 14.67 -6.74
CA ARG A 130 20.90 14.82 -5.33
C ARG A 130 22.01 14.39 -4.37
N LEU A 131 22.58 13.21 -4.60
CA LEU A 131 23.66 12.64 -3.79
C LEU A 131 24.88 13.57 -3.76
N GLN A 132 25.28 14.11 -4.90
CA GLN A 132 26.38 15.06 -5.01
C GLN A 132 26.13 16.34 -4.22
N LYS A 133 24.93 16.92 -4.32
CA LYS A 133 24.55 18.11 -3.55
C LYS A 133 24.58 17.82 -2.04
N GLY A 134 24.02 16.67 -1.62
CA GLY A 134 24.02 16.24 -0.22
C GLY A 134 25.43 16.06 0.34
N PHE A 135 26.35 15.46 -0.42
CA PHE A 135 27.75 15.33 0.02
C PHE A 135 28.48 16.67 0.12
N VAL A 136 28.32 17.55 -0.85
CA VAL A 136 28.92 18.90 -0.79
C VAL A 136 28.39 19.68 0.40
N GLU A 137 27.10 19.58 0.68
CA GLU A 137 26.44 20.20 1.83
C GLU A 137 27.02 19.72 3.17
N LEU A 138 27.37 18.42 3.25
CA LEU A 138 28.03 17.78 4.39
C LEU A 138 29.57 17.95 4.39
N GLY A 139 30.13 18.72 3.47
CA GLY A 139 31.57 19.00 3.39
C GLY A 139 32.43 17.88 2.79
N ILE A 140 31.81 16.91 2.11
CA ILE A 140 32.49 15.80 1.43
C ILE A 140 32.75 16.20 -0.04
N PRO A 141 34.02 16.20 -0.51
CA PRO A 141 34.37 16.67 -1.85
C PRO A 141 33.92 15.70 -2.97
N PHE A 142 33.45 16.28 -4.08
CA PHE A 142 32.84 15.62 -5.25
C PHE A 142 33.61 14.43 -5.86
N LYS A 143 34.94 14.37 -5.71
CA LYS A 143 35.81 13.41 -6.43
C LYS A 143 35.58 11.93 -6.06
N GLN A 144 34.66 11.62 -5.15
CA GLN A 144 34.48 10.26 -4.60
C GLN A 144 33.18 9.57 -5.01
N VAL A 145 32.23 10.23 -5.70
CA VAL A 145 30.97 9.58 -6.10
C VAL A 145 31.15 8.84 -7.43
N GLU A 146 31.63 7.60 -7.36
CA GLU A 146 31.67 6.67 -8.49
C GLU A 146 30.33 5.93 -8.59
N ALA A 147 29.25 6.66 -8.89
CA ALA A 147 27.93 6.05 -9.08
C ALA A 147 27.76 5.56 -10.53
N ASN A 148 27.36 4.31 -10.71
CA ASN A 148 27.06 3.76 -12.04
C ASN A 148 25.70 4.29 -12.52
N CYS A 149 25.64 4.78 -13.77
CA CYS A 149 24.37 5.25 -14.36
C CYS A 149 23.53 4.04 -14.81
N LYS A 150 22.25 3.99 -14.43
CA LYS A 150 21.31 3.05 -15.07
C LYS A 150 21.10 3.48 -16.52
N ASP A 151 21.50 2.65 -17.49
CA ASP A 151 21.05 2.81 -18.87
C ASP A 151 19.54 2.57 -18.91
N SER A 152 18.79 3.56 -19.41
CA SER A 152 17.34 3.49 -19.57
C SER A 152 16.99 2.53 -20.72
N LEU A 153 17.07 1.23 -20.45
CA LEU A 153 16.59 0.18 -21.32
C LEU A 153 15.72 -0.74 -20.49
N ASP A 154 14.42 -0.45 -20.53
CA ASP A 154 13.38 -1.47 -20.66
C ASP A 154 12.04 -0.76 -20.95
N LYS A 155 11.85 -0.37 -22.21
CA LYS A 155 10.49 -0.33 -22.77
C LYS A 155 10.03 -1.78 -22.84
N ILE A 156 9.50 -2.28 -21.72
CA ILE A 156 8.78 -3.55 -21.72
C ILE A 156 7.65 -3.39 -22.72
N ASN A 157 7.72 -4.18 -23.80
CA ASN A 157 6.59 -4.47 -24.65
C ASN A 157 5.48 -5.05 -23.76
N LYS A 158 4.65 -4.17 -23.19
CA LYS A 158 3.42 -4.57 -22.47
C LYS A 158 2.50 -5.19 -23.51
N ARG A 159 2.61 -6.50 -23.73
CA ARG A 159 1.41 -7.28 -23.98
C ARG A 159 0.50 -6.97 -22.80
N THR A 160 -0.65 -6.38 -23.06
CA THR A 160 -1.69 -6.13 -22.06
C THR A 160 -2.10 -7.49 -21.51
N GLU A 161 -1.47 -7.90 -20.41
CA GLU A 161 -1.94 -9.04 -19.65
C GLU A 161 -3.35 -8.70 -19.17
N ASP A 162 -4.29 -9.61 -19.39
CA ASP A 162 -5.67 -9.46 -18.91
C ASP A 162 -5.67 -9.70 -17.40
N ARG A 163 -5.44 -8.62 -16.64
CA ARG A 163 -5.31 -8.66 -15.17
C ARG A 163 -6.65 -8.94 -14.52
N ARG A 164 -7.77 -8.51 -15.12
CA ARG A 164 -9.11 -8.88 -14.66
C ARG A 164 -9.40 -10.36 -14.81
N LEU A 165 -8.98 -10.99 -15.90
CA LEU A 165 -9.09 -12.44 -16.03
C LEU A 165 -8.23 -13.16 -14.98
N LYS A 166 -6.97 -12.74 -14.80
CA LYS A 166 -6.10 -13.26 -13.72
C LYS A 166 -6.72 -13.09 -12.34
N LEU A 167 -7.36 -11.95 -12.07
CA LEU A 167 -8.06 -11.67 -10.82
C LEU A 167 -9.16 -12.69 -10.55
N ALA A 168 -10.03 -12.93 -11.54
CA ALA A 168 -11.11 -13.91 -11.39
C ALA A 168 -10.60 -15.34 -11.25
N ASP A 169 -9.63 -15.74 -12.08
CA ASP A 169 -9.05 -17.08 -12.04
C ASP A 169 -8.38 -17.37 -10.69
N PHE A 170 -7.62 -16.40 -10.17
CA PHE A 170 -7.00 -16.52 -8.85
C PHE A 170 -8.05 -16.54 -7.74
N ALA A 171 -9.05 -15.66 -7.80
CA ALA A 171 -10.10 -15.59 -6.77
C ALA A 171 -10.96 -16.87 -6.73
N GLU A 172 -11.29 -17.45 -7.89
CA GLU A 172 -12.01 -18.72 -7.99
C GLU A 172 -11.21 -19.86 -7.36
N ALA A 173 -9.92 -19.98 -7.73
CA ALA A 173 -9.04 -21.00 -7.20
C ALA A 173 -8.80 -20.84 -5.68
N LEU A 174 -8.66 -19.60 -5.20
CA LEU A 174 -8.41 -19.32 -3.79
C LEU A 174 -9.68 -19.52 -2.95
N ALA A 175 -10.82 -18.96 -3.37
CA ALA A 175 -12.07 -19.08 -2.63
C ALA A 175 -12.56 -20.54 -2.59
N GLY A 176 -12.35 -21.31 -3.66
CA GLY A 176 -12.69 -22.73 -3.74
C GLY A 176 -11.97 -23.63 -2.73
N GLN A 177 -10.90 -23.15 -2.09
CA GLN A 177 -10.18 -23.89 -1.04
C GLN A 177 -10.88 -23.86 0.32
N GLY A 178 -11.95 -23.06 0.49
CA GLY A 178 -12.69 -23.02 1.75
C GLY A 178 -11.86 -22.47 2.93
N ILE A 179 -11.10 -21.40 2.69
CA ILE A 179 -10.20 -20.78 3.67
C ILE A 179 -11.01 -20.37 4.89
N LEU A 180 -10.58 -20.83 6.07
CA LEU A 180 -11.15 -20.41 7.34
C LEU A 180 -10.48 -19.11 7.78
N GLY A 181 -11.28 -18.11 8.17
CA GLY A 181 -10.80 -16.81 8.67
C GLY A 181 -10.27 -16.88 10.10
N ILE A 182 -9.34 -17.80 10.37
CA ILE A 182 -8.74 -18.04 11.68
C ILE A 182 -7.21 -18.01 11.59
N PRO A 183 -6.48 -17.57 12.63
CA PRO A 183 -5.01 -17.45 12.60
C PRO A 183 -4.27 -18.73 12.27
N GLU A 184 -4.86 -19.91 12.50
CA GLU A 184 -4.28 -21.21 12.21
C GLU A 184 -4.23 -21.51 10.71
N ASN A 185 -5.11 -20.89 9.90
CA ASN A 185 -5.14 -21.08 8.46
C ASN A 185 -4.03 -20.26 7.77
N GLU A 186 -3.17 -20.92 6.99
CA GLU A 186 -2.03 -20.30 6.33
C GLU A 186 -2.44 -19.27 5.27
N HIS A 187 -3.44 -19.57 4.44
CA HIS A 187 -3.92 -18.63 3.43
C HIS A 187 -4.53 -17.38 4.06
N TYR A 188 -5.25 -17.53 5.17
CA TYR A 188 -5.76 -16.39 5.92
C TYR A 188 -4.63 -15.51 6.48
N ARG A 189 -3.56 -16.12 7.03
CA ARG A 189 -2.37 -15.35 7.47
C ARG A 189 -1.70 -14.59 6.33
N GLU A 190 -1.58 -15.19 5.14
CA GLU A 190 -1.01 -14.49 3.98
C GLU A 190 -1.90 -13.34 3.49
N ILE A 191 -3.23 -13.45 3.61
CA ILE A 191 -4.16 -12.33 3.36
C ILE A 191 -3.97 -11.22 4.41
N CYS A 192 -3.89 -11.56 5.70
CA CYS A 192 -3.75 -10.58 6.77
C CYS A 192 -2.40 -9.85 6.77
N LYS A 193 -1.36 -10.46 6.19
CA LYS A 193 0.02 -9.94 6.16
C LYS A 193 0.17 -8.52 5.59
N TYR A 194 -0.77 -8.07 4.76
CA TYR A 194 -0.75 -6.69 4.25
C TYR A 194 -0.98 -5.63 5.32
N TRP A 195 -1.60 -6.00 6.46
CA TRP A 195 -1.92 -5.08 7.55
C TRP A 195 -1.20 -5.55 8.83
N PRO A 196 -0.01 -5.00 9.13
CA PRO A 196 0.86 -5.50 10.21
C PRO A 196 0.44 -5.03 11.61
N ASP A 197 -0.85 -4.75 11.82
CA ASP A 197 -1.41 -4.36 13.11
C ASP A 197 -1.39 -5.56 14.08
N SER A 198 -1.16 -5.29 15.37
CA SER A 198 -1.03 -6.36 16.37
C SER A 198 -2.30 -7.18 16.58
N ASP A 199 -3.46 -6.59 16.32
CA ASP A 199 -4.79 -7.17 16.49
C ASP A 199 -5.46 -7.49 15.14
N ILE A 200 -4.70 -7.58 14.04
CA ILE A 200 -5.25 -7.73 12.69
C ILE A 200 -6.22 -8.91 12.56
N TYR A 201 -5.93 -10.04 13.18
CA TYR A 201 -6.80 -11.22 13.13
C TYR A 201 -8.16 -11.00 13.81
N LYS A 202 -8.19 -10.15 14.85
CA LYS A 202 -9.41 -9.75 15.54
C LYS A 202 -10.19 -8.72 14.74
N VAL A 203 -9.49 -7.75 14.15
CA VAL A 203 -10.11 -6.70 13.30
C VAL A 203 -10.78 -7.32 12.08
N LEU A 204 -10.16 -8.34 11.47
CA LEU A 204 -10.67 -9.00 10.27
C LEU A 204 -11.57 -10.21 10.55
N GLU A 205 -11.74 -10.59 11.82
CA GLU A 205 -12.62 -11.69 12.22
C GLU A 205 -14.03 -11.47 11.69
N ALA A 206 -14.53 -12.40 10.89
CA ALA A 206 -15.83 -12.32 10.22
C ALA A 206 -16.06 -11.05 9.37
N ASN A 207 -15.01 -10.32 8.99
CA ASN A 207 -15.09 -9.06 8.21
C ASN A 207 -13.96 -8.95 7.16
N TRP A 208 -13.45 -10.08 6.67
CA TRP A 208 -12.27 -10.13 5.80
C TRP A 208 -12.57 -10.23 4.30
N CYS A 209 -13.82 -9.98 3.87
CA CYS A 209 -14.20 -10.03 2.45
C CYS A 209 -13.40 -9.03 1.59
N ALA A 210 -13.22 -7.78 2.05
CA ALA A 210 -12.42 -6.79 1.35
C ALA A 210 -10.91 -7.09 1.41
N ALA A 211 -10.41 -7.66 2.52
CA ALA A 211 -9.04 -8.14 2.62
C ALA A 211 -8.75 -9.27 1.61
N PHE A 212 -9.70 -10.19 1.42
CA PHE A 212 -9.63 -11.23 0.39
C PHE A 212 -9.55 -10.64 -1.03
N VAL A 213 -10.44 -9.69 -1.36
CA VAL A 213 -10.44 -9.03 -2.68
C VAL A 213 -9.13 -8.26 -2.92
N TYR A 214 -8.62 -7.56 -1.91
CA TYR A 214 -7.31 -6.91 -1.95
C TYR A 214 -6.19 -7.90 -2.26
N HIS A 215 -6.12 -9.01 -1.53
CA HIS A 215 -5.12 -10.05 -1.77
C HIS A 215 -5.20 -10.57 -3.21
N CYS A 216 -6.41 -10.85 -3.72
CA CYS A 216 -6.59 -11.28 -5.11
C CYS A 216 -6.10 -10.24 -6.12
N CYS A 217 -6.35 -8.95 -5.89
CA CYS A 217 -5.83 -7.86 -6.72
C CYS A 217 -4.29 -7.84 -6.74
N MET A 218 -3.66 -7.95 -5.57
CA MET A 218 -2.20 -7.97 -5.45
C MET A 218 -1.58 -9.16 -6.20
N GLN A 219 -2.20 -10.35 -6.13
CA GLN A 219 -1.74 -11.55 -6.84
C GLN A 219 -1.98 -11.47 -8.36
N ALA A 220 -3.02 -10.75 -8.80
CA ALA A 220 -3.30 -10.49 -10.20
C ALA A 220 -2.45 -9.37 -10.83
N GLY A 221 -1.55 -8.74 -10.06
CA GLY A 221 -0.74 -7.62 -10.52
C GLY A 221 -1.48 -6.27 -10.56
N ILE A 222 -2.63 -6.18 -9.89
CA ILE A 222 -3.33 -4.92 -9.61
C ILE A 222 -2.80 -4.43 -8.26
N ILE A 223 -1.63 -3.80 -8.31
CA ILE A 223 -0.86 -3.40 -7.13
C ILE A 223 -1.43 -2.10 -6.56
N LEU A 224 -1.92 -2.16 -5.31
CA LEU A 224 -2.59 -1.08 -4.59
C LEU A 224 -1.85 -0.76 -3.26
N PRO A 225 -1.89 0.49 -2.76
CA PRO A 225 -1.49 0.77 -1.39
C PRO A 225 -2.51 0.20 -0.41
N ILE A 226 -2.14 -0.02 0.85
CA ILE A 226 -3.08 -0.56 1.87
C ILE A 226 -4.21 0.41 2.21
N ARG A 227 -4.03 1.70 1.88
CA ARG A 227 -4.98 2.81 2.02
C ARG A 227 -4.77 3.76 0.86
N TYR A 228 -5.85 4.21 0.22
CA TYR A 228 -5.74 5.31 -0.75
C TYR A 228 -5.41 6.61 0.02
N PRO A 229 -4.43 7.42 -0.43
CA PRO A 229 -4.01 8.61 0.31
C PRO A 229 -5.20 9.53 0.68
N ASN A 230 -5.14 10.14 1.86
CA ASN A 230 -6.14 11.06 2.42
C ASN A 230 -7.51 10.46 2.78
N HIS A 231 -7.73 9.14 2.61
CA HIS A 231 -9.01 8.50 2.94
C HIS A 231 -9.02 7.89 4.33
N SER A 232 -10.20 7.78 4.94
CA SER A 232 -10.40 7.36 6.34
C SER A 232 -10.26 5.86 6.58
N TYR A 233 -10.44 5.03 5.56
CA TYR A 233 -10.42 3.58 5.69
C TYR A 233 -9.34 2.93 4.82
N ARG A 234 -8.84 1.78 5.27
CA ARG A 234 -7.92 0.92 4.50
C ARG A 234 -8.70 0.07 3.52
N LEU A 235 -8.05 -0.41 2.45
CA LEU A 235 -8.65 -1.33 1.46
C LEU A 235 -8.92 -2.76 2.00
N ALA A 236 -8.80 -2.96 3.30
CA ALA A 236 -9.41 -4.09 4.02
C ALA A 236 -10.90 -3.88 4.35
N GLY A 237 -11.46 -2.69 4.12
CA GLY A 237 -12.87 -2.38 4.33
C GLY A 237 -13.59 -2.05 3.03
N VAL A 238 -14.85 -2.49 2.89
CA VAL A 238 -15.65 -2.35 1.66
C VAL A 238 -15.85 -0.87 1.28
N GLY A 239 -16.11 0.00 2.26
CA GLY A 239 -16.26 1.44 2.02
C GLY A 239 -15.06 2.09 1.33
N ALA A 240 -13.84 1.65 1.65
CA ALA A 240 -12.62 2.16 1.01
C ALA A 240 -12.55 1.81 -0.48
N TRP A 241 -13.04 0.62 -0.88
CA TRP A 241 -13.13 0.22 -2.29
C TRP A 241 -14.13 1.09 -3.04
N LEU A 242 -15.26 1.38 -2.41
CA LEU A 242 -16.30 2.20 -3.00
C LEU A 242 -15.82 3.64 -3.21
N GLU A 243 -15.27 4.28 -2.18
CA GLU A 243 -14.70 5.62 -2.25
C GLU A 243 -13.62 5.68 -3.34
N TRP A 244 -12.68 4.75 -3.32
CA TRP A 244 -11.60 4.66 -4.30
C TRP A 244 -12.12 4.51 -5.73
N ALA A 245 -13.15 3.71 -5.97
CA ALA A 245 -13.71 3.49 -7.30
C ALA A 245 -14.51 4.67 -7.86
N GLN A 246 -14.89 5.64 -7.01
CA GLN A 246 -15.66 6.83 -7.38
C GLN A 246 -14.78 8.07 -7.63
N LEU A 247 -13.48 8.00 -7.35
CA LEU A 247 -12.57 9.11 -7.56
C LEU A 247 -12.52 9.53 -9.05
N PRO A 248 -12.33 10.81 -9.37
CA PRO A 248 -12.25 11.28 -10.75
C PRO A 248 -11.20 10.55 -11.60
N GLU A 249 -10.07 10.19 -11.00
CA GLU A 249 -8.94 9.51 -11.64
C GLU A 249 -9.16 8.00 -11.89
N THR A 250 -10.07 7.36 -11.15
CA THR A 250 -10.39 5.94 -11.29
C THR A 250 -11.71 5.76 -12.03
N ASN A 251 -12.79 6.35 -11.50
CA ASN A 251 -14.15 6.28 -12.04
C ASN A 251 -14.54 4.86 -12.52
N PHE A 252 -14.20 3.87 -11.71
CA PHE A 252 -14.38 2.43 -12.01
C PHE A 252 -15.73 1.88 -11.55
N LEU A 253 -16.51 2.65 -10.80
CA LEU A 253 -17.80 2.22 -10.29
C LEU A 253 -18.89 2.33 -11.36
N TYR A 254 -19.58 1.22 -11.58
CA TYR A 254 -20.78 1.12 -12.40
C TYR A 254 -21.95 0.63 -11.55
N GLN A 255 -23.01 1.43 -11.48
CA GLN A 255 -24.27 1.03 -10.82
C GLN A 255 -24.91 -0.13 -11.58
N ASP A 256 -25.48 -1.11 -10.86
CA ASP A 256 -26.17 -2.22 -11.52
C ASP A 256 -27.37 -1.71 -12.33
N GLY A 257 -27.61 -2.31 -13.50
CA GLY A 257 -28.68 -1.92 -14.41
C GLY A 257 -28.50 -0.56 -15.13
N TYR A 258 -27.55 0.28 -14.72
CA TYR A 258 -27.29 1.55 -15.40
C TYR A 258 -26.75 1.30 -16.82
N HIS A 259 -27.42 1.89 -17.83
CA HIS A 259 -27.14 1.69 -19.27
C HIS A 259 -27.07 0.23 -19.74
N GLY A 260 -27.76 -0.70 -19.06
CA GLY A 260 -27.74 -2.11 -19.44
C GLY A 260 -26.38 -2.79 -19.24
N LEU A 261 -25.55 -2.26 -18.31
CA LEU A 261 -24.28 -2.88 -17.96
C LEU A 261 -24.50 -4.34 -17.52
N ILE A 262 -23.74 -5.25 -18.15
CA ILE A 262 -23.65 -6.65 -17.74
C ILE A 262 -22.31 -6.82 -17.03
N PRO A 263 -22.31 -7.32 -15.77
CA PRO A 263 -21.06 -7.60 -15.07
C PRO A 263 -20.28 -8.69 -15.79
N LYS A 264 -18.97 -8.54 -15.81
CA LYS A 264 -18.04 -9.42 -16.49
C LYS A 264 -17.17 -10.13 -15.47
N ARG A 265 -16.66 -11.30 -15.87
CA ARG A 265 -15.61 -12.00 -15.11
C ARG A 265 -14.45 -11.03 -14.81
N GLY A 266 -14.07 -10.96 -13.54
CA GLY A 266 -13.02 -10.06 -13.05
C GLY A 266 -13.51 -8.66 -12.63
N ASP A 267 -14.79 -8.35 -12.79
CA ASP A 267 -15.37 -7.21 -12.08
C ASP A 267 -15.47 -7.54 -10.59
N ILE A 268 -15.34 -6.53 -9.74
CA ILE A 268 -15.57 -6.65 -8.30
C ILE A 268 -17.02 -6.22 -8.03
N VAL A 269 -17.79 -7.00 -7.30
CA VAL A 269 -19.18 -6.66 -6.93
C VAL A 269 -19.20 -6.12 -5.49
N ILE A 270 -19.94 -5.02 -5.29
CA ILE A 270 -20.23 -4.43 -3.98
C ILE A 270 -21.70 -4.71 -3.66
N PHE A 271 -21.97 -5.25 -2.48
CA PHE A 271 -23.31 -5.53 -2.00
C PHE A 271 -23.79 -4.48 -0.99
N GLU A 272 -25.09 -4.21 -0.99
CA GLU A 272 -25.78 -3.31 -0.08
C GLU A 272 -26.68 -4.12 0.87
N LYS A 273 -26.32 -4.16 2.15
CA LYS A 273 -27.10 -4.81 3.22
C LYS A 273 -27.38 -6.29 2.97
N LEU A 274 -26.38 -7.02 2.51
CA LEU A 274 -26.49 -8.45 2.25
C LEU A 274 -26.36 -9.28 3.53
N LEU A 275 -25.49 -8.85 4.45
CA LEU A 275 -25.08 -9.58 5.66
C LEU A 275 -25.45 -8.85 6.97
N SER A 276 -25.75 -7.56 6.90
CA SER A 276 -26.08 -6.66 8.02
C SER A 276 -26.93 -5.48 7.54
N ASP A 277 -27.40 -4.64 8.48
CA ASP A 277 -28.13 -3.40 8.16
C ASP A 277 -27.21 -2.24 7.73
N ASN A 278 -25.89 -2.45 7.74
CA ASN A 278 -24.92 -1.45 7.35
C ASN A 278 -24.86 -1.30 5.83
N SER A 279 -24.59 -0.08 5.37
CA SER A 279 -24.37 0.17 3.93
C SER A 279 -23.08 -0.48 3.45
N HIS A 280 -23.09 -0.98 2.21
CA HIS A 280 -21.92 -1.54 1.54
C HIS A 280 -21.19 -2.61 2.38
N ASP A 281 -21.92 -3.60 2.89
CA ASP A 281 -21.42 -4.50 3.93
C ASP A 281 -20.68 -5.74 3.41
N HIS A 282 -20.72 -5.99 2.10
CA HIS A 282 -20.02 -7.12 1.51
C HIS A 282 -19.45 -6.83 0.12
N ILE A 283 -18.43 -7.60 -0.25
CA ILE A 283 -17.70 -7.49 -1.52
C ILE A 283 -17.26 -8.86 -2.00
N GLY A 284 -17.21 -9.04 -3.32
CA GLY A 284 -16.72 -10.26 -3.97
C GLY A 284 -16.19 -10.01 -5.37
N ILE A 285 -15.69 -11.06 -6.02
CA ILE A 285 -15.19 -11.00 -7.40
C ILE A 285 -16.13 -11.81 -8.30
N VAL A 286 -16.59 -11.20 -9.37
CA VAL A 286 -17.48 -11.82 -10.36
C VAL A 286 -16.71 -12.86 -11.17
N LEU A 287 -17.23 -14.08 -11.20
CA LEU A 287 -16.68 -15.21 -11.96
C LEU A 287 -17.48 -15.48 -13.24
N ALA A 288 -18.81 -15.34 -13.16
CA ALA A 288 -19.74 -15.48 -14.28
C ALA A 288 -21.06 -14.75 -13.98
N CYS A 289 -21.80 -14.38 -15.03
CA CYS A 289 -23.14 -13.81 -14.93
C CYS A 289 -24.06 -14.52 -15.92
N GLU A 290 -25.06 -15.25 -15.41
CA GLU A 290 -26.01 -16.05 -16.19
C GLU A 290 -27.44 -15.59 -15.87
N GLY A 291 -27.98 -14.70 -16.70
CA GLY A 291 -29.29 -14.10 -16.47
C GLY A 291 -29.33 -13.32 -15.15
N ASN A 292 -30.09 -13.83 -14.17
CA ASN A 292 -30.25 -13.23 -12.84
C ASN A 292 -29.35 -13.89 -11.76
N GLN A 293 -28.49 -14.83 -12.16
CA GLN A 293 -27.55 -15.48 -11.25
C GLN A 293 -26.14 -14.95 -11.47
N LEU A 294 -25.50 -14.53 -10.38
CA LEU A 294 -24.11 -14.07 -10.36
C LEU A 294 -23.26 -15.10 -9.61
N LEU A 295 -22.29 -15.70 -10.29
CA LEU A 295 -21.30 -16.55 -9.64
C LEU A 295 -20.17 -15.67 -9.12
N VAL A 296 -19.86 -15.76 -7.83
CA VAL A 296 -18.91 -14.88 -7.15
C VAL A 296 -17.93 -15.67 -6.29
N ALA A 297 -16.69 -15.20 -6.21
CA ALA A 297 -15.71 -15.60 -5.22
C ALA A 297 -15.72 -14.61 -4.05
N GLU A 298 -15.91 -15.11 -2.83
CA GLU A 298 -16.03 -14.30 -1.61
C GLU A 298 -15.07 -14.80 -0.52
N GLY A 299 -14.53 -13.88 0.26
CA GLY A 299 -13.70 -14.19 1.43
C GLY A 299 -14.51 -14.60 2.67
N ASN A 300 -15.66 -13.99 2.93
CA ASN A 300 -16.46 -14.27 4.13
C ASN A 300 -17.92 -14.54 3.76
N LYS A 301 -18.20 -15.76 3.33
CA LYS A 301 -19.55 -16.13 2.89
C LYS A 301 -20.52 -16.13 4.07
N ASP A 302 -21.60 -15.37 3.93
CA ASP A 302 -22.76 -15.37 4.85
C ASP A 302 -22.38 -15.10 6.33
N ASN A 303 -21.31 -14.33 6.58
CA ASN A 303 -20.75 -14.10 7.93
C ASN A 303 -20.35 -15.38 8.69
N LYS A 304 -20.05 -16.47 7.97
CA LYS A 304 -19.62 -17.75 8.55
C LYS A 304 -18.11 -17.92 8.62
N ASN A 305 -17.37 -16.84 8.34
CA ASN A 305 -15.92 -16.77 8.48
C ASN A 305 -15.15 -17.79 7.59
N PHE A 306 -15.64 -18.04 6.37
CA PHE A 306 -14.95 -18.88 5.39
C PHE A 306 -15.09 -18.37 3.96
N SER A 307 -14.09 -18.62 3.10
CA SER A 307 -14.15 -18.28 1.69
C SER A 307 -14.96 -19.29 0.88
N SER A 308 -15.60 -18.86 -0.19
CA SER A 308 -16.36 -19.76 -1.05
C SER A 308 -16.61 -19.18 -2.43
N VAL A 309 -16.77 -20.06 -3.40
CA VAL A 309 -17.44 -19.75 -4.66
C VAL A 309 -18.93 -20.02 -4.48
N CYS A 310 -19.78 -19.03 -4.72
CA CYS A 310 -21.22 -19.15 -4.52
C CYS A 310 -22.02 -18.35 -5.56
N TYR A 311 -23.30 -18.69 -5.68
CA TYR A 311 -24.25 -17.92 -6.46
C TYR A 311 -24.93 -16.87 -5.58
N ARG A 312 -25.05 -15.65 -6.11
CA ARG A 312 -25.86 -14.55 -5.58
C ARG A 312 -26.94 -14.19 -6.60
N ASP A 313 -28.10 -13.75 -6.11
CA ASP A 313 -29.16 -13.21 -6.96
C ASP A 313 -28.78 -11.78 -7.36
N ARG A 314 -28.74 -11.49 -8.66
CA ARG A 314 -28.37 -10.17 -9.17
C ARG A 314 -29.37 -9.08 -8.78
N GLY A 315 -30.65 -9.43 -8.65
CA GLY A 315 -31.70 -8.51 -8.22
C GLY A 315 -31.72 -8.24 -6.72
N HIS A 316 -30.81 -8.82 -5.95
CA HIS A 316 -30.82 -8.75 -4.49
C HIS A 316 -29.55 -8.11 -3.95
N CYS A 317 -29.71 -6.97 -3.26
CA CYS A 317 -28.64 -6.36 -2.46
C CYS A 317 -27.35 -6.05 -3.25
N ILE A 318 -27.42 -5.80 -4.57
CA ILE A 318 -26.25 -5.31 -5.33
C ILE A 318 -26.26 -3.79 -5.32
N TYR A 319 -25.16 -3.19 -4.87
CA TYR A 319 -24.92 -1.76 -5.01
C TYR A 319 -24.37 -1.44 -6.41
N GLY A 320 -23.35 -2.19 -6.85
CA GLY A 320 -22.74 -1.98 -8.16
C GLY A 320 -21.48 -2.81 -8.35
N TYR A 321 -20.77 -2.52 -9.45
CA TYR A 321 -19.56 -3.23 -9.85
C TYR A 321 -18.40 -2.25 -10.03
N ILE A 322 -17.24 -2.62 -9.53
CA ILE A 322 -15.98 -1.93 -9.77
C ILE A 322 -15.27 -2.69 -10.89
N ARG A 323 -15.10 -2.04 -12.04
CA ARG A 323 -14.38 -2.59 -13.20
C ARG A 323 -13.06 -1.84 -13.36
N ILE A 324 -12.00 -2.43 -12.82
CA ILE A 324 -10.65 -1.87 -12.85
C ILE A 324 -10.08 -1.98 -14.26
N ASP A 325 -9.57 -0.89 -14.82
CA ASP A 325 -8.94 -0.92 -16.14
C ASP A 325 -7.63 -1.75 -16.12
N ASP A 326 -7.42 -2.61 -17.12
CA ASP A 326 -6.24 -3.47 -17.21
C ASP A 326 -4.93 -2.69 -17.40
N SER A 327 -4.99 -1.39 -17.68
CA SER A 327 -3.83 -0.47 -17.70
C SER A 327 -3.60 0.29 -16.39
N TYR A 328 -4.54 0.22 -15.43
CA TYR A 328 -4.46 0.97 -14.17
C TYR A 328 -3.16 0.74 -13.42
N GLN A 329 -2.48 1.83 -13.09
CA GLN A 329 -1.33 1.84 -12.20
C GLN A 329 -1.62 2.88 -11.14
N PHE A 330 -1.45 2.51 -9.87
CA PHE A 330 -1.61 3.48 -8.80
C PHE A 330 -0.62 4.62 -8.99
N HIS A 331 -1.16 5.84 -8.98
CA HIS A 331 -0.41 7.08 -9.02
C HIS A 331 -1.18 8.10 -8.18
N PHE A 332 -0.46 8.93 -7.44
CA PHE A 332 -1.05 9.95 -6.59
C PHE A 332 -0.37 11.29 -6.87
N ASP A 333 -1.12 12.18 -7.53
CA ASP A 333 -0.68 13.54 -7.88
C ASP A 333 -1.18 14.61 -6.90
N GLY A 334 -1.90 14.19 -5.85
CA GLY A 334 -2.46 15.09 -4.85
C GLY A 334 -1.44 15.53 -3.79
N GLU A 335 -1.87 16.48 -2.97
CA GLU A 335 -1.19 16.78 -1.72
C GLU A 335 -1.61 15.78 -0.64
N TYR A 336 -0.64 15.11 -0.02
CA TYR A 336 -0.87 14.20 1.09
C TYR A 336 -1.16 15.00 2.37
N LYS A 337 -2.34 14.75 2.93
CA LYS A 337 -2.87 15.37 4.14
C LYS A 337 -3.07 14.26 5.16
N PRO A 338 -2.07 13.98 6.02
CA PRO A 338 -2.17 12.91 6.99
C PRO A 338 -3.35 13.15 7.94
N ILE A 339 -4.05 12.08 8.29
CA ILE A 339 -5.12 12.10 9.29
C ILE A 339 -4.47 12.16 10.67
N VAL A 340 -4.26 13.37 11.17
CA VAL A 340 -3.57 13.64 12.45
C VAL A 340 -4.53 13.70 13.64
N SER A 341 -5.83 13.87 13.39
CA SER A 341 -6.89 13.89 14.42
C SER A 341 -7.80 12.65 14.27
N ASN A 342 -8.43 12.22 15.37
CA ASN A 342 -9.38 11.10 15.38
C ASN A 342 -10.67 11.37 14.58
#